data_AF-A0A7S1V122-F1
#
_entry.id   AF-A0A7S1V122-F1
#
_cell.length_a   1.000
_cell.length_b   1.000
_cell.length_c   1.000
_cell.angle_alpha   90.00
_cell.angle_beta   90.00
_cell.angle_gamma   90.00
#
_symmetry.space_group_name_H-M   'P 1'
#
loop_
_entity.id
_entity.type
_entity.pdbx_description
1 polymer ?
#
loop_
_entity_poly.entity_id
_entity_poly.type
_entity_poly.pdbx_seq_one_letter_code
_entity_poly.pdbx_strand_id
1 'polypeptide(L)'
;MPFKDNSFDLVWSLESGEHMPDKQTFCNELFRVCTPGGRIILVTWCHRDLNQQEETSLTPKEERLLSKINRAYYLPRWCSVADYVTLLQEMGAEDIQREDW
;
A
#
# COMPACT_ATOMS: atom_id res chain seq x y z
N MET A 1 0.98 -1.81 -16.23
CA MET A 1 2.30 -1.24 -16.61
C MET A 1 2.81 -1.95 -17.88
N PRO A 2 3.53 -1.28 -18.81
CA PRO A 2 3.93 -1.87 -20.10
C PRO A 2 5.21 -2.73 -20.00
N PHE A 3 5.35 -3.53 -18.95
CA PHE A 3 6.49 -4.42 -18.71
C PHE A 3 6.03 -5.87 -18.65
N LYS A 4 6.91 -6.79 -19.03
CA LYS A 4 6.66 -8.24 -18.93
C LYS A 4 6.72 -8.69 -17.47
N ASP A 5 6.20 -9.86 -17.21
CA ASP A 5 6.30 -10.50 -15.91
C ASP A 5 7.77 -10.78 -15.58
N ASN A 6 8.14 -10.75 -14.30
CA ASN A 6 9.48 -11.09 -13.81
C ASN A 6 10.60 -10.33 -14.54
N SER A 7 10.43 -9.02 -14.73
CA SER A 7 11.37 -8.18 -15.48
C SER A 7 12.42 -7.51 -14.60
N PHE A 8 12.19 -7.41 -13.28
CA PHE A 8 13.02 -6.62 -12.38
C PHE A 8 13.34 -7.36 -11.08
N ASP A 9 14.61 -7.33 -10.67
CA ASP A 9 15.04 -7.87 -9.38
C ASP A 9 14.75 -6.93 -8.20
N LEU A 10 14.48 -5.65 -8.49
CA LEU A 10 14.05 -4.65 -7.53
C LEU A 10 12.95 -3.79 -8.14
N VAL A 11 11.81 -3.72 -7.44
CA VAL A 11 10.71 -2.80 -7.73
C VAL A 11 10.58 -1.83 -6.58
N TRP A 12 10.64 -0.53 -6.85
CA TRP A 12 10.56 0.52 -5.83
C TRP A 12 9.47 1.53 -6.18
N SER A 13 8.48 1.64 -5.31
CA SER A 13 7.53 2.76 -5.28
C SER A 13 7.84 3.65 -4.08
N LEU A 14 8.17 4.91 -4.34
CA LEU A 14 8.43 5.95 -3.34
C LEU A 14 7.40 7.06 -3.52
N GLU A 15 6.56 7.30 -2.51
CA GLU A 15 5.55 8.37 -2.49
C GLU A 15 4.70 8.35 -3.77
N SER A 16 4.12 7.18 -4.06
CA SER A 16 3.30 6.99 -5.25
C SER A 16 2.11 6.06 -5.03
N GLY A 17 2.19 5.11 -4.09
CA GLY A 17 1.12 4.16 -3.81
C GLY A 17 -0.16 4.83 -3.32
N GLU A 18 -0.07 5.99 -2.66
CA GLU A 18 -1.19 6.73 -2.09
C GLU A 18 -2.09 7.30 -3.19
N HIS A 19 -1.54 7.53 -4.38
CA HIS A 19 -2.30 7.96 -5.56
C HIS A 19 -3.11 6.84 -6.21
N MET A 20 -2.80 5.57 -5.91
CA MET A 20 -3.44 4.42 -6.56
C MET A 20 -4.80 4.13 -5.91
N PRO A 21 -5.93 4.26 -6.63
CA PRO A 21 -7.25 4.05 -6.02
C PRO A 21 -7.53 2.59 -5.69
N ASP A 22 -6.96 1.67 -6.46
CA ASP A 22 -7.05 0.23 -6.24
C ASP A 22 -5.68 -0.31 -5.83
N LYS A 23 -5.54 -0.59 -4.53
CA LYS A 23 -4.31 -1.10 -3.93
C LYS A 23 -4.02 -2.54 -4.34
N GLN A 24 -5.05 -3.35 -4.57
CA GLN A 24 -4.88 -4.73 -4.99
C GLN A 24 -4.32 -4.78 -6.42
N THR A 25 -4.92 -4.03 -7.34
CA THR A 25 -4.40 -3.90 -8.72
C THR A 25 -2.99 -3.33 -8.73
N PHE A 26 -2.71 -2.31 -7.90
CA PHE A 26 -1.37 -1.74 -7.76
C PHE A 26 -0.34 -2.77 -7.28
N CYS A 27 -0.59 -3.43 -6.15
CA CYS A 27 0.31 -4.45 -5.59
C CYS A 27 0.49 -5.63 -6.55
N ASN A 28 -0.57 -6.08 -7.22
CA ASN A 28 -0.51 -7.12 -8.24
C ASN A 28 0.48 -6.76 -9.36
N GLU A 29 0.47 -5.52 -9.84
CA GLU A 29 1.41 -5.10 -10.88
C GLU A 29 2.85 -5.05 -10.38
N LEU A 30 3.09 -4.61 -9.14
CA LEU A 30 4.43 -4.64 -8.53
C LEU A 30 4.94 -6.09 -8.42
N PHE A 31 4.08 -6.99 -7.95
CA PHE A 31 4.40 -8.41 -7.79
C PHE A 31 4.66 -9.09 -9.13
N ARG A 32 3.82 -8.80 -10.13
CA ARG A 32 3.94 -9.38 -11.48
C ARG A 32 5.26 -9.01 -12.15
N VAL A 33 5.69 -7.75 -12.05
CA VAL A 33 6.91 -7.29 -12.73
C VAL A 33 8.18 -7.61 -11.94
N CYS A 34 8.07 -7.88 -10.64
CA CYS A 34 9.17 -8.35 -9.80
C CYS A 34 9.50 -9.82 -10.12
N THR A 35 10.78 -10.18 -10.18
CA THR A 35 11.21 -11.57 -10.31
C THR A 35 10.90 -12.35 -9.02
N PRO A 36 10.71 -13.68 -9.07
CA PRO A 36 10.63 -14.50 -7.87
C PRO A 36 11.95 -14.40 -7.08
N GLY A 37 11.86 -14.09 -5.78
CA GLY A 37 13.02 -13.78 -4.94
C GLY A 37 13.58 -12.36 -5.13
N GLY A 38 13.00 -11.55 -6.02
CA GLY A 38 13.27 -10.12 -6.12
C GLY A 38 12.70 -9.34 -4.93
N ARG A 39 13.07 -8.06 -4.85
CA ARG A 39 12.69 -7.18 -3.74
C ARG A 39 11.68 -6.13 -4.17
N ILE A 40 10.67 -5.90 -3.34
CA ILE A 40 9.74 -4.79 -3.47
C ILE A 40 9.95 -3.83 -2.31
N ILE A 41 10.10 -2.53 -2.59
CA ILE A 41 10.16 -1.46 -1.58
C ILE A 41 8.99 -0.52 -1.82
N LEU A 42 8.20 -0.32 -0.77
CA LEU A 42 7.05 0.56 -0.76
C LEU A 42 7.23 1.62 0.32
N VAL A 43 7.22 2.88 -0.09
CA VAL A 43 7.13 4.03 0.80
C VAL A 43 5.96 4.85 0.30
N THR A 44 4.96 5.10 1.15
CA THR A 44 3.70 5.71 0.76
C THR A 44 2.93 6.20 1.98
N TRP A 45 1.99 7.10 1.76
CA TRP A 45 1.14 7.63 2.82
C TRP A 45 0.01 6.66 3.15
N CYS A 46 -0.07 6.30 4.43
CA CYS A 46 -1.10 5.44 4.99
C CYS A 46 -1.84 6.19 6.10
N HIS A 47 -3.05 5.74 6.43
CA HIS A 47 -3.58 6.03 7.76
C HIS A 47 -3.03 5.01 8.75
N ARG A 48 -3.13 5.31 10.06
CA ARG A 48 -2.73 4.38 11.11
C ARG A 48 -3.42 3.02 10.97
N ASP A 49 -2.78 1.99 11.49
CA ASP A 49 -3.43 0.69 11.68
C ASP A 49 -4.63 0.83 12.65
N LEU A 50 -5.65 -0.01 12.43
CA LEU A 50 -6.75 -0.18 13.37
C LEU A 50 -6.40 -1.26 14.38
N ASN A 51 -6.77 -1.05 15.65
CA ASN A 51 -6.76 -2.12 16.62
C ASN A 51 -7.89 -3.10 16.26
N GLN A 52 -7.56 -4.24 15.64
CA GLN A 52 -8.56 -5.20 15.13
C GLN A 52 -9.49 -5.76 16.22
N GLN A 53 -9.10 -5.72 17.50
CA GLN A 53 -9.94 -6.18 18.60
C GLN A 53 -10.97 -5.12 19.05
N GLU A 54 -10.68 -3.84 18.86
CA GLU A 54 -11.44 -2.73 19.44
C GLU A 54 -12.08 -1.81 18.39
N GLU A 55 -11.54 -1.78 17.18
CA GLU A 55 -11.87 -0.84 16.12
C GLU A 55 -12.24 -1.56 14.82
N THR A 56 -13.37 -1.17 14.24
CA THR A 56 -13.80 -1.62 12.91
C THR A 56 -13.62 -0.56 11.82
N SER A 57 -13.31 0.68 12.23
CA SER A 57 -13.08 1.82 11.33
C SER A 57 -12.37 2.96 12.04
N LEU A 58 -11.82 3.88 11.27
CA LEU A 58 -11.36 5.18 11.77
C LEU A 58 -12.51 5.97 12.38
N THR A 59 -12.19 6.82 13.35
CA THR A 59 -13.19 7.70 13.95
C THR A 59 -13.71 8.72 12.92
N PRO A 60 -14.92 9.26 13.11
CA PRO A 60 -15.44 10.30 12.22
C PRO A 60 -14.56 11.55 12.13
N LYS A 61 -13.75 11.84 13.16
CA LYS A 61 -12.82 12.96 13.16
C LYS A 61 -11.61 12.70 12.25
N GLU A 62 -11.07 11.49 12.30
CA GLU A 62 -9.94 11.06 11.44
C GLU A 62 -10.38 11.01 9.98
N GLU A 63 -11.52 10.40 9.68
CA GLU A 63 -12.08 10.37 8.32
C GLU A 63 -12.28 11.78 7.73
N ARG A 64 -12.78 12.73 8.55
CA ARG A 64 -12.92 14.13 8.12
C ARG A 64 -11.57 14.80 7.88
N LEU A 65 -10.54 14.49 8.65
CA LEU A 65 -9.19 15.02 8.46
C LEU A 65 -8.58 14.48 7.17
N LEU A 66 -8.59 13.15 6.99
CA LEU A 66 -8.09 12.49 5.78
C LEU A 66 -8.83 12.98 4.54
N SER A 67 -10.16 13.15 4.60
CA SER A 67 -10.95 13.70 3.49
C SER A 67 -10.48 15.10 3.07
N LYS A 68 -10.07 15.96 4.01
CA LYS A 68 -9.51 17.28 3.68
C LYS A 68 -8.15 17.18 3.01
N ILE A 69 -7.28 16.29 3.51
CA ILE A 69 -5.96 16.04 2.92
C ILE A 69 -6.14 15.50 1.50
N ASN A 70 -6.98 14.48 1.32
CA ASN A 70 -7.29 13.87 0.04
C ASN A 70 -7.81 14.88 -0.97
N ARG A 71 -8.70 15.79 -0.54
CA ARG A 71 -9.18 16.88 -1.40
C ARG A 71 -8.08 17.87 -1.78
N ALA A 72 -7.15 18.18 -0.88
CA ALA A 72 -6.08 19.14 -1.14
C ALA A 72 -5.01 18.59 -2.10
N TYR A 73 -4.71 17.30 -1.99
CA TYR A 73 -3.66 16.62 -2.76
C TYR A 73 -4.21 15.74 -3.92
N TYR A 74 -5.52 15.75 -4.14
CA TYR A 74 -6.21 14.94 -5.16
C TYR A 74 -5.95 13.42 -4.99
N LEU A 75 -5.96 12.94 -3.75
CA LEU A 75 -5.71 11.55 -3.41
C LEU A 75 -7.01 10.74 -3.26
N PRO A 76 -7.01 9.45 -3.58
CA PRO A 76 -8.08 8.52 -3.20
C PRO A 76 -8.09 8.27 -1.69
N ARG A 77 -9.01 7.41 -1.21
CA ARG A 77 -9.01 6.95 0.18
C ARG A 77 -7.70 6.18 0.47
N TRP A 78 -7.10 6.46 1.61
CA TRP A 78 -5.90 5.77 2.06
C TRP A 78 -6.26 4.42 2.68
N CYS A 79 -5.30 3.50 2.69
CA CYS A 79 -5.34 2.28 3.48
C CYS A 79 -4.29 2.36 4.60
N SER A 80 -4.28 1.38 5.48
CA SER A 80 -3.26 1.22 6.52
C SER A 80 -2.02 0.48 6.02
N VAL A 81 -0.96 0.48 6.84
CA VAL A 81 0.22 -0.35 6.58
C VAL A 81 -0.15 -1.83 6.73
N ALA A 82 -0.99 -2.18 7.72
CA ALA A 82 -1.50 -3.54 7.87
C ALA A 82 -2.23 -4.05 6.62
N ASP A 83 -3.03 -3.20 5.94
CA ASP A 83 -3.72 -3.58 4.70
C ASP A 83 -2.74 -3.97 3.59
N TYR A 84 -1.65 -3.21 3.42
CA TYR A 84 -0.60 -3.56 2.47
C TYR A 84 0.09 -4.87 2.82
N VAL A 85 0.42 -5.09 4.10
CA VAL A 85 1.04 -6.34 4.54
C VAL A 85 0.14 -7.52 4.25
N THR A 86 -1.15 -7.44 4.57
CA THR A 86 -2.12 -8.50 4.26
C THR A 86 -2.18 -8.77 2.76
N LEU A 87 -2.33 -7.74 1.93
CA LEU A 87 -2.36 -7.90 0.47
C LEU A 87 -1.08 -8.57 -0.07
N LEU A 88 0.09 -8.15 0.40
CA LEU A 88 1.37 -8.70 -0.05
C LEU A 88 1.56 -10.15 0.41
N GLN A 89 1.16 -10.48 1.65
CA GLN A 89 1.20 -11.86 2.15
C GLN A 89 0.28 -12.78 1.34
N GLU A 90 -0.93 -12.34 1.01
CA GLU A 90 -1.86 -13.09 0.17
C GLU A 90 -1.31 -13.34 -1.24
N MET A 91 -0.45 -12.45 -1.74
CA MET A 91 0.25 -12.59 -3.02
C MET A 91 1.49 -13.48 -2.95
N GLY A 92 1.90 -13.91 -1.74
CA GLY A 92 3.07 -14.76 -1.51
C GLY A 92 4.37 -13.99 -1.24
N ALA A 93 4.30 -12.73 -0.82
CA ALA A 93 5.47 -12.00 -0.33
C ALA A 93 5.99 -12.62 0.98
N GLU A 94 7.30 -12.79 1.06
CA GLU A 94 8.02 -13.29 2.23
C GLU A 94 8.89 -12.18 2.82
N ASP A 95 9.38 -12.37 4.06
CA ASP A 95 10.31 -11.45 4.75
C ASP A 95 9.87 -9.98 4.84
N ILE A 96 8.56 -9.72 4.89
CA ILE A 96 8.00 -8.36 4.92
C ILE A 96 8.47 -7.62 6.18
N GLN A 97 9.17 -6.50 5.96
CA GLN A 97 9.51 -5.53 6.99
C GLN A 97 8.63 -4.30 6.82
N ARG A 98 8.17 -3.73 7.94
CA ARG A 98 7.36 -2.51 7.95
C ARG A 98 7.85 -1.56 9.03
N GLU A 99 7.78 -0.27 8.75
CA GLU A 99 8.06 0.81 9.68
C GLU A 99 6.96 1.88 9.55
N ASP A 100 6.61 2.50 10.68
CA ASP A 100 5.67 3.62 10.77
C ASP A 100 6.44 4.81 11.33
N TRP A 101 6.43 5.94 10.61
CA TRP A 101 7.38 7.06 10.74
C TRP A 101 6.67 8.40 10.89
#